data_AF-A0A7C1D8I3-F1
#
_entry.id   AF-A0A7C1D8I3-F1
#
_cell.length_a   1.000
_cell.length_b   1.000
_cell.length_c   1.000
_cell.angle_alpha   90.00
_cell.angle_beta   90.00
_cell.angle_gamma   90.00
#
_symmetry.space_group_name_H-M   'P 1'
#
loop_
_entity.id
_entity.type
_entity.pdbx_description
1 polymer ?
#
loop_
_entity_poly.entity_id
_entity_poly.type
_entity_poly.pdbx_seq_one_letter_code
_entity_poly.pdbx_strand_id
1 'polypeptide(L)'
;IWGVLMFGLAVVPAVGCSLIWLPAALIMLFQGYIWQGIVIIAFGAIVIGGVDTLLRPILVGHGLQMHPLLIFLSTLGGLAVFGISGFVLGPVIASLFLASWRLFLELHKKEEIET
;
A
#
# COMPACT_ATOMS: atom_id res chain seq x y z
N ILE A 1 -3.10 15.35 -19.02
CA ILE A 1 -3.84 14.07 -19.18
C ILE A 1 -3.03 12.90 -18.60
N TRP A 2 -1.84 12.60 -19.11
CA TRP A 2 -0.93 11.57 -18.54
C TRP A 2 -0.63 11.77 -17.04
N GLY A 3 -0.40 13.01 -16.59
CA GLY A 3 -0.18 13.32 -15.17
C GLY A 3 -1.36 13.04 -14.25
N VAL A 4 -2.61 13.14 -14.74
CA VAL A 4 -3.81 12.83 -13.94
C VAL A 4 -3.96 11.30 -13.77
N LEU A 5 -3.62 10.55 -14.83
CA LEU A 5 -3.55 9.08 -14.79
C LEU A 5 -2.47 8.59 -13.84
N MET A 6 -1.28 9.18 -13.88
CA MET A 6 -0.19 8.86 -12.97
C MET A 6 -0.53 9.20 -11.51
N PHE A 7 -1.20 10.33 -11.27
CA PHE A 7 -1.65 10.71 -9.93
C PHE A 7 -2.65 9.71 -9.36
N GLY A 8 -3.64 9.26 -10.16
CA GLY A 8 -4.61 8.25 -9.74
C GLY A 8 -4.00 6.88 -9.48
N LEU A 9 -3.06 6.44 -10.32
CA LEU A 9 -2.36 5.15 -10.17
C LEU A 9 -1.39 5.12 -8.99
N ALA A 10 -0.78 6.26 -8.63
CA ALA A 10 0.12 6.38 -7.48
C ALA A 10 -0.58 6.16 -6.14
N VAL A 11 -1.91 6.29 -6.09
CA VAL A 11 -2.68 6.07 -4.86
C VAL A 11 -2.68 4.59 -4.46
N VAL A 12 -2.44 3.65 -5.38
CA VAL A 12 -2.33 2.21 -5.09
C VAL A 12 -0.91 1.88 -4.60
N PRO A 13 -0.68 1.73 -3.28
CA PRO A 13 0.63 1.41 -2.75
C PRO A 13 0.95 -0.06 -3.06
N ALA A 14 2.23 -0.41 -3.20
CA ALA A 14 2.74 -1.73 -3.58
C ALA A 14 2.52 -2.17 -5.04
N VAL A 15 1.37 -1.86 -5.67
CA VAL A 15 1.14 -2.17 -7.11
C VAL A 15 1.65 -1.05 -8.01
N GLY A 16 1.54 0.22 -7.59
CA GLY A 16 1.97 1.36 -8.41
C GLY A 16 3.48 1.39 -8.69
N CYS A 17 4.31 0.97 -7.74
CA CYS A 17 5.77 0.95 -7.91
C CYS A 17 6.17 -0.03 -9.02
N SER A 18 5.72 -1.29 -8.93
CA SER A 18 5.97 -2.31 -9.96
C SER A 18 5.36 -1.98 -11.31
N LEU A 19 4.22 -1.28 -11.34
CA LEU A 19 3.62 -0.83 -12.60
C LEU A 19 4.46 0.21 -13.35
N ILE A 20 5.41 0.89 -12.69
CA ILE A 20 6.24 1.95 -13.30
C ILE A 20 7.60 1.39 -13.72
N TRP A 21 8.31 0.70 -12.83
CA TRP A 21 9.68 0.25 -13.12
C TRP A 21 9.72 -0.99 -14.03
N LEU A 22 8.70 -1.84 -14.00
CA LEU A 22 8.60 -3.04 -14.82
C LEU A 22 8.47 -2.74 -16.34
N PRO A 23 7.56 -1.85 -16.81
CA PRO A 23 7.53 -1.47 -18.21
C PRO A 23 8.77 -0.66 -18.63
N ALA A 24 9.35 0.16 -17.75
CA ALA A 24 10.60 0.86 -18.04
C ALA A 24 11.76 -0.12 -18.31
N ALA A 25 11.87 -1.19 -17.50
CA ALA A 25 12.85 -2.24 -17.71
C ALA A 25 12.59 -3.05 -19.00
N LEU A 26 11.32 -3.33 -19.29
CA LEU A 26 10.92 -4.03 -20.53
C LEU A 26 11.32 -3.23 -21.78
N ILE A 27 11.09 -1.91 -21.77
CA ILE A 27 11.45 -1.02 -22.88
C ILE A 27 12.97 -1.01 -23.09
N MET A 28 13.78 -0.98 -22.02
CA MET A 28 15.24 -1.04 -22.14
C MET A 28 15.72 -2.40 -22.67
N LEU A 29 15.07 -3.51 -22.29
CA LEU A 29 15.37 -4.82 -22.87
C LEU A 29 15.09 -4.85 -24.38
N PHE A 30 13.95 -4.29 -24.81
CA PHE A 30 13.58 -4.22 -26.22
C PHE A 30 14.49 -3.29 -27.05
N GLN A 31 15.09 -2.27 -26.42
CA GLN A 31 16.07 -1.40 -27.07
C GLN A 31 17.48 -2.03 -27.18
N GLY A 32 17.66 -3.29 -26.74
CA GLY A 32 18.94 -4.01 -26.81
C GLY A 32 19.86 -3.78 -25.62
N TYR A 33 19.43 -2.98 -24.64
CA TYR A 33 20.18 -2.68 -23.43
C TYR A 33 19.93 -3.72 -22.33
N ILE A 34 20.33 -4.97 -22.59
CA ILE A 34 20.03 -6.13 -21.74
C ILE A 34 20.55 -5.95 -20.31
N TRP A 35 21.79 -5.48 -20.14
CA TRP A 35 22.39 -5.30 -18.81
C TRP A 35 21.63 -4.29 -17.95
N GLN A 36 21.22 -3.17 -18.56
CA GLN A 36 20.55 -2.09 -17.84
C GLN A 36 19.13 -2.49 -17.43
N GLY A 37 18.39 -3.19 -18.29
CA GLY A 37 17.07 -3.70 -17.94
C GLY A 37 17.11 -4.81 -16.88
N ILE A 38 18.10 -5.70 -16.89
CA ILE A 38 18.27 -6.72 -15.83
C ILE A 38 18.59 -6.05 -14.49
N VAL A 39 19.46 -5.04 -14.47
CA VAL A 39 19.79 -4.29 -13.24
C VAL A 39 18.54 -3.59 -12.70
N ILE A 40 17.73 -2.97 -13.55
CA ILE A 40 16.46 -2.37 -13.12
C ILE A 40 15.50 -3.44 -12.60
N ILE A 41 15.41 -4.61 -13.26
CA ILE A 41 14.59 -5.75 -12.81
C ILE A 41 15.00 -6.22 -11.40
N ALA A 42 16.30 -6.42 -11.20
CA ALA A 42 16.84 -6.90 -9.93
C ALA A 42 16.69 -5.84 -8.81
N PHE A 43 17.03 -4.59 -9.11
CA PHE A 43 17.01 -3.51 -8.12
C PHE A 43 15.59 -3.11 -7.75
N GLY A 44 14.66 -3.05 -8.71
CA GLY A 44 13.25 -2.77 -8.45
C GLY A 44 12.55 -3.89 -7.66
N ALA A 45 12.92 -5.15 -7.87
CA ALA A 45 12.37 -6.25 -7.07
C ALA A 45 12.92 -6.26 -5.64
N ILE A 46 14.25 -6.12 -5.48
CA ILE A 46 14.93 -6.30 -4.19
C ILE A 46 14.84 -5.05 -3.33
N VAL A 47 15.19 -3.89 -3.88
CA VAL A 47 15.28 -2.64 -3.12
C VAL A 47 13.91 -2.00 -3.02
N ILE A 48 13.22 -1.77 -4.14
CA ILE A 48 11.91 -1.10 -4.12
C ILE A 48 10.85 -2.05 -3.53
N GLY A 49 10.77 -3.28 -4.04
CA GLY A 49 9.85 -4.30 -3.50
C GLY A 49 10.13 -4.63 -2.03
N GLY A 50 11.40 -4.78 -1.65
CA GLY A 50 11.78 -5.05 -0.25
C GLY A 50 11.48 -3.87 0.68
N VAL A 51 11.81 -2.65 0.28
CA VAL A 51 11.55 -1.46 1.11
C VAL A 51 10.05 -1.20 1.26
N ASP A 52 9.29 -1.20 0.17
CA ASP A 52 7.86 -0.88 0.25
C ASP A 52 7.03 -1.99 0.94
N THR A 53 7.46 -3.25 0.84
CA THR A 53 6.69 -4.41 1.35
C THR A 53 7.15 -4.89 2.73
N LEU A 54 8.45 -4.79 3.07
CA LEU A 54 8.99 -5.24 4.37
C LEU A 54 9.31 -4.12 5.37
N LEU A 55 9.69 -2.90 4.95
CA LEU A 55 9.93 -1.84 5.96
C LEU A 55 8.63 -1.40 6.62
N ARG A 56 7.50 -1.45 5.90
CA ARG A 56 6.19 -1.05 6.41
C ARG A 56 5.78 -1.79 7.70
N PRO A 57 5.85 -3.13 7.78
CA PRO A 57 5.55 -3.85 9.02
C PRO A 57 6.57 -3.61 10.15
N ILE A 58 7.85 -3.40 9.84
CA ILE A 58 8.89 -3.14 10.84
C ILE A 58 8.76 -1.74 11.45
N LEU A 59 8.42 -0.72 10.64
CA LEU A 59 8.30 0.66 11.11
C LEU A 59 6.96 0.92 11.83
N VAL A 60 5.90 0.21 11.47
CA VAL A 60 4.55 0.39 12.02
C VAL A 60 4.28 -0.53 13.22
N GLY A 61 5.10 -1.57 13.43
CA GLY A 61 4.89 -2.54 14.51
C GLY A 61 3.68 -3.44 14.24
N HIS A 62 3.64 -4.61 14.88
CA HIS A 62 2.62 -5.64 14.68
C HIS A 62 1.17 -5.26 15.09
N GLY A 63 0.88 -3.98 15.37
CA GLY A 63 -0.45 -3.50 15.76
C GLY A 63 -1.21 -2.91 14.56
N LEU A 64 -2.15 -3.69 14.00
CA LEU A 64 -2.97 -3.37 12.82
C LEU A 64 -2.25 -3.45 11.46
N GLN A 65 -2.05 -4.68 10.97
CA GLN A 65 -1.95 -4.90 9.53
C GLN A 65 -3.31 -4.60 8.88
N MET A 66 -3.57 -3.34 8.54
CA MET A 66 -4.67 -2.96 7.67
C MET A 66 -4.34 -3.44 6.26
N HIS A 67 -5.25 -4.18 5.64
CA HIS A 67 -5.06 -4.65 4.27
C HIS A 67 -4.85 -3.42 3.33
N PRO A 68 -3.84 -3.41 2.43
CA PRO A 68 -3.59 -2.30 1.51
C PRO A 68 -4.82 -1.78 0.77
N LEU A 69 -5.74 -2.67 0.38
CA LEU A 69 -7.01 -2.30 -0.25
C LEU A 69 -7.88 -1.41 0.66
N LEU A 70 -7.86 -1.65 1.97
CA LEU A 70 -8.61 -0.86 2.94
C LEU A 70 -8.01 0.54 3.11
N ILE A 71 -6.68 0.64 3.07
CA ILE A 71 -5.97 1.93 3.08
C ILE A 71 -6.31 2.72 1.81
N PHE A 72 -6.29 2.05 0.65
CA PHE A 72 -6.66 2.65 -0.63
C PHE A 72 -8.11 3.16 -0.62
N LEU A 73 -9.05 2.29 -0.22
CA LEU A 73 -10.47 2.62 -0.21
C LEU A 73 -10.79 3.71 0.83
N SER A 74 -10.16 3.68 2.00
CA SER A 74 -10.33 4.73 3.01
C SER A 74 -9.74 6.06 2.56
N THR A 75 -8.61 6.04 1.83
CA THR A 75 -8.02 7.25 1.24
C THR A 75 -8.95 7.84 0.17
N LEU A 76 -9.45 7.03 -0.75
CA LEU A 76 -10.38 7.48 -1.80
C LEU A 76 -11.73 7.94 -1.22
N GLY A 77 -12.29 7.19 -0.29
CA GLY A 77 -13.54 7.55 0.39
C GLY A 77 -13.37 8.80 1.25
N GLY A 78 -12.23 8.93 1.93
CA GLY A 78 -11.86 10.13 2.65
C GLY A 78 -11.76 11.34 1.72
N LEU A 79 -11.08 11.21 0.58
CA LEU A 79 -11.02 12.25 -0.45
C LEU A 79 -12.41 12.66 -0.95
N ALA A 80 -13.30 11.69 -1.16
CA ALA A 80 -14.65 11.95 -1.66
C ALA A 80 -15.51 12.71 -0.64
N VAL A 81 -15.38 12.42 0.65
CA VAL A 81 -16.21 13.01 1.71
C VAL A 81 -15.63 14.31 2.26
N PHE A 82 -14.31 14.37 2.47
CA PHE A 82 -13.63 15.49 3.14
C PHE A 82 -12.74 16.32 2.19
N GLY A 83 -12.66 15.97 0.90
CA GLY A 83 -11.77 16.63 -0.05
C GLY A 83 -10.30 16.32 0.23
N ILE A 84 -9.40 17.28 0.01
CA ILE A 84 -7.95 17.07 0.13
C ILE A 84 -7.53 16.63 1.54
N SER A 85 -8.16 17.16 2.59
CA SER A 85 -7.91 16.76 3.98
C SER A 85 -8.31 15.30 4.26
N GLY A 86 -9.22 14.77 3.44
CA GLY A 86 -9.66 13.39 3.44
C GLY A 86 -8.58 12.35 3.16
N PHE A 87 -7.48 12.73 2.52
CA PHE A 87 -6.33 11.85 2.29
C PHE A 87 -5.74 11.32 3.60
N VAL A 88 -5.68 12.17 4.63
CA VAL A 88 -5.17 11.81 5.95
C VAL A 88 -6.28 11.30 6.85
N LEU A 89 -7.44 11.96 6.84
CA LEU A 89 -8.58 11.62 7.69
C LEU A 89 -9.14 10.22 7.38
N GLY A 90 -9.19 9.82 6.12
CA GLY A 90 -9.74 8.53 5.69
C GLY A 90 -9.04 7.34 6.37
N PRO A 91 -7.71 7.17 6.18
CA PRO A 91 -6.95 6.11 6.83
C PRO A 91 -6.98 6.16 8.36
N VAL A 92 -7.00 7.36 8.95
CA VAL A 92 -7.06 7.54 10.42
C VAL A 92 -8.40 7.06 10.99
N ILE A 93 -9.52 7.39 10.33
CA ILE A 93 -10.84 6.92 10.78
C ILE A 93 -10.94 5.40 10.60
N ALA A 94 -10.45 4.88 9.48
CA ALA A 94 -10.45 3.44 9.23
C ALA A 94 -9.60 2.68 10.27
N SER A 95 -8.44 3.22 10.67
CA SER A 95 -7.57 2.59 11.66
C SER A 95 -8.20 2.55 13.05
N LEU A 96 -8.86 3.64 13.46
CA LEU A 96 -9.63 3.69 14.71
C LEU A 96 -10.78 2.67 14.71
N PHE A 97 -11.53 2.59 13.61
CA PHE A 97 -12.62 1.62 13.47
C PHE A 97 -12.10 0.17 13.59
N LEU A 98 -11.04 -0.17 12.86
CA LEU A 98 -10.46 -1.52 12.92
C LEU A 98 -9.89 -1.85 14.29
N ALA A 99 -9.29 -0.87 14.97
CA ALA A 99 -8.74 -1.05 16.31
C ALA A 99 -9.85 -1.34 17.32
N SER A 100 -10.93 -0.55 17.28
CA SER A 100 -12.11 -0.77 18.10
C SER A 100 -12.76 -2.13 17.82
N TRP A 101 -12.91 -2.49 16.55
CA TRP A 101 -13.48 -3.78 16.15
C TRP A 101 -12.64 -4.97 16.62
N ARG A 102 -11.31 -4.89 16.52
CA ARG A 102 -10.41 -5.93 17.03
C ARG A 102 -10.50 -6.09 18.54
N LEU A 103 -10.54 -4.97 19.27
CA LEU A 103 -10.69 -5.00 20.72
C LEU A 103 -12.01 -5.68 21.13
N PHE A 104 -13.10 -5.37 20.43
CA PHE A 104 -14.40 -6.00 20.68
C PHE A 104 -14.38 -7.53 20.46
N LEU A 105 -13.78 -7.98 19.35
CA LEU A 105 -13.62 -9.42 19.06
C LEU A 105 -12.73 -10.13 20.08
N GLU A 106 -11.68 -9.46 20.56
CA GLU A 106 -10.75 -10.03 21.53
C GLU A 106 -11.40 -10.18 22.91
N LEU A 107 -12.27 -9.24 23.30
CA LEU A 107 -13.07 -9.34 24.52
C LEU A 107 -14.08 -10.50 24.44
N HIS A 108 -14.82 -10.63 23.34
CA HIS A 108 -15.77 -11.75 23.17
C HIS A 108 -15.06 -13.11 23.12
N LYS A 109 -13.90 -13.19 22.46
CA LYS A 109 -13.11 -14.43 22.42
C LYS A 109 -12.62 -14.85 23.81
N LYS A 110 -12.35 -13.89 24.70
CA LYS A 110 -11.89 -14.19 26.06
C LYS A 110 -12.99 -14.76 26.95
N GLU A 111 -14.23 -14.28 26.79
CA GLU A 111 -15.40 -14.81 27.52
C GLU A 111 -15.72 -16.26 27.14
N GLU A 112 -15.56 -16.64 25.87
CA GLU A 112 -15.82 -18.01 25.38
C GLU A 112 -14.78 -19.05 25.86
N ILE A 113 -13.56 -18.62 26.24
CA ILE A 113 -12.47 -19.52 26.66
C ILE A 113 -12.51 -19.80 28.18
N GLU A 114 -13.20 -18.97 28.97
CA GLU A 114 -13.34 -19.13 30.43
C GLU A 114 -14.59 -19.95 30.87
N THR A 115 -15.48 -20.32 29.94
CA THR A 115 -16.65 -21.21 30.17
C THR A 115 -16.45 -22.62 29.62
#